data_AF-A0A963RKX6-F1
#
_entry.id   AF-A0A963RKX6-F1
#
_cell.length_a   1.000
_cell.length_b   1.000
_cell.length_c   1.000
_cell.angle_alpha   90.00
_cell.angle_beta   90.00
_cell.angle_gamma   90.00
#
_symmetry.space_group_name_H-M   'P 1'
#
loop_
_entity.id
_entity.type
_entity.pdbx_description
1 polymer ?
#
loop_
_entity_poly.entity_id
_entity_poly.type
_entity_poly.pdbx_seq_one_letter_code
_entity_poly.pdbx_strand_id
1 'polypeptide(L)'
;PGDNTYANYREANRALWRLTLLPLASKLLDGLSLGLAPWFPELALRVDLDRVTALSEDRERLWSQVTNADFLSDDEKRAMLGLKPKGE
;
A
#
# COMPACT_ATOMS: atom_id res chain seq x y z
N PRO A 1 -20.76 9.14 -23.15
CA PRO A 1 -20.27 7.80 -23.53
C PRO A 1 -18.78 7.52 -23.26
N GLY A 2 -17.90 8.53 -23.16
CA GLY A 2 -16.46 8.31 -22.90
C GLY A 2 -16.09 8.05 -21.43
N ASP A 3 -16.88 8.53 -20.47
CA ASP A 3 -16.58 8.41 -19.03
C ASP A 3 -16.60 6.95 -18.53
N ASN A 4 -17.54 6.14 -19.04
CA ASN A 4 -17.66 4.73 -18.68
C ASN A 4 -16.43 3.91 -19.13
N THR A 5 -15.75 4.32 -20.20
CA THR A 5 -14.54 3.63 -20.68
C THR A 5 -13.34 3.90 -19.78
N TYR A 6 -13.14 5.16 -19.38
CA TYR A 6 -12.05 5.52 -18.45
C TYR A 6 -12.27 4.97 -17.05
N ALA A 7 -13.51 5.01 -16.54
CA ALA A 7 -13.85 4.42 -15.24
C ALA A 7 -13.58 2.91 -15.23
N ASN A 8 -14.05 2.18 -16.24
CA ASN A 8 -13.80 0.73 -16.37
C ASN A 8 -12.30 0.41 -16.46
N TYR A 9 -11.52 1.19 -17.20
CA TYR A 9 -10.08 1.00 -17.28
C TYR A 9 -9.37 1.18 -15.93
N ARG A 10 -9.72 2.23 -15.16
CA ARG A 10 -9.14 2.47 -13.83
C ARG A 10 -9.44 1.33 -12.87
N GLU A 11 -10.68 0.83 -12.87
CA GLU A 11 -11.09 -0.31 -12.06
C GLU A 11 -10.35 -1.59 -12.45
N ALA A 12 -10.25 -1.88 -13.75
CA ALA A 12 -9.51 -3.03 -14.26
C ALA A 12 -8.02 -2.98 -13.91
N ASN A 13 -7.39 -1.81 -14.04
CA ASN A 13 -5.99 -1.60 -13.68
C ASN A 13 -5.78 -1.83 -12.18
N ARG A 14 -6.65 -1.27 -11.33
CA ARG A 14 -6.63 -1.53 -9.87
C ARG A 14 -6.79 -3.01 -9.53
N ALA A 15 -7.72 -3.70 -10.19
CA ALA A 15 -7.94 -5.12 -9.99
C ALA A 15 -6.70 -5.95 -10.37
N LEU A 16 -6.05 -5.64 -11.49
CA LEU A 16 -4.80 -6.28 -11.92
C LEU A 16 -3.70 -6.10 -10.86
N TRP A 17 -3.54 -4.89 -10.34
CA TRP A 17 -2.55 -4.62 -9.29
C TRP A 17 -2.83 -5.42 -8.02
N ARG A 18 -4.07 -5.41 -7.53
CA ARG A 18 -4.45 -6.06 -6.28
C ARG A 18 -4.40 -7.58 -6.36
N LEU A 19 -4.94 -8.15 -7.44
CA LEU A 19 -5.16 -9.60 -7.54
C LEU A 19 -3.96 -10.35 -8.11
N THR A 20 -3.07 -9.66 -8.84
CA THR A 20 -1.98 -10.32 -9.57
C THR A 20 -0.63 -9.73 -9.24
N LEU A 21 -0.42 -8.43 -9.48
CA LEU A 21 0.93 -7.84 -9.40
C LEU A 21 1.47 -7.78 -7.97
N LEU A 22 0.67 -7.32 -7.00
CA LEU A 22 1.11 -7.25 -5.61
C LEU A 22 1.38 -8.64 -5.01
N PRO A 23 0.50 -9.66 -5.17
CA PRO A 23 0.80 -11.01 -4.68
C PRO A 23 2.07 -11.62 -5.29
N LEU A 24 2.29 -11.41 -6.59
CA LEU A 24 3.51 -11.88 -7.25
C LEU A 24 4.76 -11.14 -6.76
N ALA A 25 4.70 -9.82 -6.64
CA ALA A 25 5.79 -9.02 -6.10
C ALA A 25 6.14 -9.43 -4.68
N SER A 26 5.15 -9.65 -3.81
CA SER A 26 5.37 -10.15 -2.44
C SER A 26 6.15 -11.45 -2.46
N LYS A 27 5.71 -12.45 -3.24
CA LYS A 27 6.40 -13.74 -3.34
C LYS A 27 7.86 -13.61 -3.77
N LEU A 28 8.15 -12.72 -4.72
CA LEU A 28 9.52 -12.46 -5.17
C LEU A 28 10.36 -11.80 -4.08
N LEU A 29 9.82 -10.77 -3.43
CA LEU A 29 10.51 -10.05 -2.35
C LEU A 29 10.74 -10.92 -1.11
N ASP A 30 9.80 -11.80 -0.79
CA ASP A 30 9.93 -12.78 0.29
C ASP A 30 11.05 -13.79 -0.03
N GLY A 31 11.10 -14.28 -1.27
CA GLY A 31 12.19 -15.15 -1.74
C GLY A 31 13.57 -14.48 -1.68
N LEU A 32 13.65 -13.20 -2.05
CA LEU A 32 14.88 -12.41 -1.92
C LEU A 32 15.26 -12.20 -0.46
N SER A 33 14.30 -11.87 0.40
CA SER A 33 14.52 -11.68 1.84
C SER A 33 15.05 -12.98 2.47
N LEU A 34 14.47 -14.13 2.11
CA LEU A 34 14.94 -15.44 2.55
C LEU A 34 16.37 -15.75 2.09
N GLY A 35 16.68 -15.45 0.82
CA GLY A 35 18.03 -15.66 0.28
C GLY A 35 19.09 -14.78 0.94
N LEU A 36 18.70 -13.60 1.43
CA LEU A 36 19.58 -12.64 2.10
C LEU A 36 19.63 -12.80 3.63
N ALA A 37 18.78 -13.65 4.20
CA ALA A 37 18.68 -13.86 5.65
C ALA A 37 20.02 -14.17 6.37
N PRO A 38 21.01 -14.89 5.79
CA PRO A 38 22.30 -15.11 6.45
C PRO A 38 23.09 -13.82 6.74
N TRP A 39 22.90 -12.77 5.94
CA TRP A 39 23.55 -11.48 6.12
C TRP A 39 22.64 -10.46 6.81
N PHE A 40 21.33 -10.57 6.60
CA PHE A 40 20.35 -9.64 7.14
C PHE A 40 19.16 -10.43 7.74
N PRO A 41 19.28 -10.93 8.98
CA PRO A 41 18.30 -11.83 9.58
C PRO A 41 16.89 -11.23 9.72
N GLU A 42 16.79 -9.91 9.82
CA GLU A 42 15.52 -9.18 9.99
C GLU A 42 15.08 -8.42 8.73
N LEU A 43 15.72 -8.69 7.58
CA LEU A 43 15.37 -8.01 6.34
C LEU A 43 13.95 -8.38 5.90
N ALA A 44 13.10 -7.37 5.77
CA ALA A 44 11.79 -7.49 5.16
C ALA A 44 11.68 -6.54 3.97
N LEU A 45 11.55 -7.09 2.77
CA LEU A 45 11.34 -6.32 1.55
C LEU A 45 9.84 -6.24 1.22
N ARG A 46 9.34 -5.05 0.93
CA ARG A 46 7.92 -4.82 0.58
C ARG A 46 7.79 -3.81 -0.54
N VAL A 47 6.70 -3.91 -1.30
CA VAL A 47 6.33 -2.89 -2.29
C VAL A 47 5.87 -1.63 -1.55
N ASP A 48 6.44 -0.49 -1.94
CA ASP A 48 5.96 0.82 -1.51
C ASP A 48 4.65 1.14 -2.24
N LEU A 49 3.52 0.85 -1.58
CA LEU A 49 2.18 1.06 -2.12
C LEU A 49 1.90 2.55 -2.39
N ASP A 50 2.59 3.47 -1.70
CA ASP A 50 2.40 4.90 -1.89
C ASP A 50 2.92 5.39 -3.25
N ARG A 51 3.81 4.63 -3.86
CA ARG A 51 4.35 4.91 -5.20
C ARG A 51 3.57 4.24 -6.32
N VAL A 52 2.55 3.45 -6.00
CA VAL A 52 1.71 2.77 -7.01
C VAL A 52 0.51 3.64 -7.36
N THR A 53 0.60 4.38 -8.46
CA THR A 53 -0.45 5.32 -8.89
C THR A 53 -1.82 4.68 -9.11
N ALA A 54 -1.88 3.40 -9.50
CA ALA A 54 -3.14 2.67 -9.69
C ALA A 54 -3.92 2.42 -8.38
N LEU A 55 -3.26 2.56 -7.22
CA LEU A 55 -3.84 2.35 -5.88
C LEU A 55 -4.11 3.67 -5.15
N SER A 56 -3.94 4.81 -5.81
CA SER A 56 -4.09 6.14 -5.21
C SER A 56 -5.48 6.37 -4.59
N GLU A 57 -6.56 5.98 -5.29
CA GLU A 57 -7.94 6.13 -4.79
C GLU A 57 -8.21 5.25 -3.56
N ASP A 58 -7.62 4.06 -3.49
CA ASP A 58 -7.78 3.18 -2.32
C ASP A 58 -7.05 3.75 -1.11
N ARG A 59 -5.86 4.31 -1.35
CA ARG A 59 -5.11 5.04 -0.33
C ARG A 59 -5.88 6.26 0.15
N GLU A 60 -6.44 7.06 -0.76
CA GLU A 60 -7.24 8.23 -0.40
C GLU A 60 -8.43 7.84 0.48
N ARG A 61 -9.12 6.73 0.14
CA ARG A 61 -10.20 6.19 0.97
C ARG A 61 -9.72 5.80 2.37
N LEU A 62 -8.58 5.10 2.49
CA LEU A 62 -7.99 4.74 3.78
C LEU A 62 -7.62 5.98 4.60
N TRP A 63 -6.94 6.94 3.98
CA TRP A 63 -6.53 8.19 4.62
C TRP A 63 -7.73 8.99 5.13
N SER A 64 -8.79 9.09 4.33
CA SER A 64 -10.04 9.73 4.73
C SER A 64 -10.69 9.01 5.93
N GLN A 65 -10.77 7.68 5.91
CA GLN A 65 -11.32 6.89 7.02
C GLN A 65 -10.53 7.09 8.32
N VAL A 66 -9.20 7.05 8.25
CA VAL A 66 -8.32 7.21 9.42
C VAL A 66 -8.38 8.65 9.94
N THR A 67 -8.37 9.64 9.06
CA THR A 67 -8.42 11.06 9.46
C THR A 67 -9.73 11.40 10.17
N ASN A 68 -10.86 10.86 9.69
CA ASN A 68 -12.19 11.07 10.25
C ASN A 68 -12.50 10.22 11.50
N ALA A 69 -11.59 9.36 11.95
CA ALA A 69 -11.78 8.57 13.16
C ALA A 69 -11.46 9.41 14.40
N ASP A 70 -12.46 10.10 14.95
CA ASP A 70 -12.28 11.04 16.08
C ASP A 70 -11.83 10.39 17.39
N PHE A 71 -12.00 9.06 17.52
CA PHE A 71 -11.56 8.31 18.69
C PHE A 71 -10.06 7.96 18.68
N LEU A 72 -9.36 8.16 17.56
CA LEU A 72 -7.93 7.91 17.43
C LEU A 72 -7.13 9.20 17.68
N SER A 73 -6.03 9.07 18.41
CA SER A 73 -5.03 10.12 18.54
C SER A 73 -4.26 10.34 17.22
N ASP A 74 -3.61 11.50 17.10
CA ASP A 74 -2.80 11.84 15.93
C ASP A 74 -1.69 10.81 15.67
N ASP A 75 -1.03 10.31 16.72
CA ASP A 75 0.05 9.33 16.57
C ASP A 75 -0.47 7.95 16.15
N GLU A 76 -1.65 7.52 16.65
CA GLU A 76 -2.31 6.30 16.18
C GLU A 76 -2.70 6.41 14.71
N LYS A 77 -3.27 7.55 14.29
CA LYS A 77 -3.59 7.82 12.89
C LYS A 77 -2.34 7.75 12.01
N ARG A 78 -1.25 8.39 12.43
CA ARG A 78 0.02 8.37 11.69
C ARG A 78 0.60 6.97 11.57
N ALA A 79 0.60 6.19 12.65
CA ALA A 79 1.06 4.81 12.64
C ALA A 79 0.23 3.92 11.68
N MET A 80 -1.10 4.06 11.67
CA MET A 80 -1.96 3.35 10.73
C MET A 80 -1.71 3.73 9.25
N LEU A 81 -1.25 4.95 9.01
CA LEU A 81 -0.87 5.43 7.66
C LEU A 81 0.61 5.18 7.33
N GLY A 82 1.38 4.49 8.19
CA GLY A 82 2.80 4.22 7.98
C GLY A 82 3.72 5.44 8.14
N LEU A 83 3.25 6.50 8.78
CA LEU A 83 4.00 7.72 9.07
C LEU A 83 4.64 7.65 10.47
N LYS A 84 5.83 8.25 10.63
CA LYS A 84 6.49 8.39 11.93
C LYS A 84 5.66 9.25 12.90
N PRO A 85 5.71 9.01 14.22
CA PRO A 85 5.06 9.87 15.21
C PRO A 85 5.58 11.31 15.14
N LYS A 86 4.80 12.27 15.63
CA LYS A 86 5.07 13.71 15.43
C LYS A 86 6.28 14.24 16.24
N GLY A 87 6.85 13.42 17.14
CA GLY A 87 7.93 13.79 18.05
C GLY A 87 9.29 13.10 17.81
N GLU A 88 9.46 12.40 16.68
CA GLU A 88 10.73 11.78 16.27
C GLU A 88 11.38 12.45 15.06
#